data_AF-A0A8J6C4X4-F1
#
_entry.id   AF-A0A8J6C4X4-F1
#
_cell.length_a   1.000
_cell.length_b   1.000
_cell.length_c   1.000
_cell.angle_alpha   90.00
_cell.angle_beta   90.00
_cell.angle_gamma   90.00
#
_symmetry.space_group_name_H-M   'P 1'
#
loop_
_entity.id
_entity.type
_entity.pdbx_description
1 polymer ?
#
loop_
_entity_poly.entity_id
_entity_poly.type
_entity_poly.pdbx_seq_one_letter_code
_entity_poly.pdbx_strand_id
1 'polypeptide(L)'
;MARLITSHDKLHAHAISGALCLAQLLVRWLLLFMTGSAFAAAESAIFSVAALAVHALAPLLSLSIGVPAKRNMSSPMVWPEFRMHSLIFSTRHVASCTAALLLPSPLARVAQLAIAHAAMVAASITTERLGDPNQRTTSAMPYPPGVGASDVAMVKDAYAYAQLLATAQSLAGDAHLSYMALLAIQLAPLMMTLVRKGLAKSEHYHFVYACALAMPALGMASASTHNAVAMQASAFTLICGVVARELRFRFRFGKHLTWLVAPALGWTLSTAAIGVLPVRAATALVVCALALVFAGFRPPRLAATWLVLAFRAREGRRSLKPAPKLSAARAGSACVACVAAA
;
A
#
# COMPACT_ATOMS: atom_id res chain seq x y z
N MET A 1 15.01 4.51 23.94
CA MET A 1 14.38 4.05 22.68
C MET A 1 12.91 3.77 22.93
N ALA A 2 12.02 4.15 22.00
CA ALA A 2 10.58 3.90 22.14
C ALA A 2 10.27 2.40 21.85
N ARG A 3 9.56 1.74 22.77
CA ARG A 3 9.13 0.34 22.59
C ARG A 3 7.99 0.24 21.57
N LEU A 4 7.92 -0.85 20.81
CA LEU A 4 6.83 -1.07 19.84
C LEU A 4 5.48 -1.28 20.53
N ILE A 5 5.46 -2.05 21.62
CA ILE A 5 4.30 -2.22 22.51
C ILE A 5 4.36 -1.13 23.59
N THR A 6 3.26 -0.40 23.76
CA THR A 6 3.19 0.76 24.67
C THR A 6 2.01 0.63 25.62
N SER A 7 2.12 1.22 26.81
CA SER A 7 1.03 1.32 27.78
C SER A 7 -0.15 2.19 27.33
N HIS A 8 0.04 3.04 26.30
CA HIS A 8 -1.04 3.82 25.68
C HIS A 8 -2.07 2.96 24.94
N ASP A 9 -1.71 1.72 24.59
CA ASP A 9 -2.62 0.74 24.01
C ASP A 9 -3.25 -0.07 25.15
N LYS A 10 -4.46 0.31 25.56
CA LYS A 10 -5.17 -0.35 26.66
C LYS A 10 -5.33 -1.84 26.33
N LEU A 11 -4.89 -2.70 27.25
CA LEU A 11 -4.88 -4.16 27.07
C LEU A 11 -4.01 -4.66 25.90
N HIS A 12 -3.19 -3.78 25.29
CA HIS A 12 -2.42 -4.09 24.09
C HIS A 12 -3.26 -4.61 22.91
N ALA A 13 -4.55 -4.24 22.86
CA ALA A 13 -5.49 -4.78 21.89
C ALA A 13 -5.12 -4.42 20.45
N HIS A 14 -4.66 -3.19 20.21
CA HIS A 14 -4.19 -2.79 18.89
C HIS A 14 -2.90 -3.53 18.50
N ALA A 15 -1.95 -3.70 19.43
CA ALA A 15 -0.71 -4.42 19.17
C ALA A 15 -0.95 -5.91 18.88
N ILE A 16 -1.82 -6.56 19.66
CA ILE A 16 -2.19 -7.97 19.48
C ILE A 16 -2.92 -8.15 18.14
N SER A 17 -3.93 -7.32 17.84
CA SER A 17 -4.65 -7.39 16.55
C SER A 17 -3.73 -7.10 15.37
N GLY A 18 -2.77 -6.18 15.50
CA GLY A 18 -1.73 -5.95 14.49
C GLY A 18 -0.83 -7.17 14.27
N ALA A 19 -0.40 -7.84 15.33
CA ALA A 19 0.38 -9.07 15.24
C ALA A 19 -0.41 -10.20 14.57
N LEU A 20 -1.69 -10.37 14.94
CA LEU A 20 -2.59 -11.32 14.30
C LEU A 20 -2.82 -11.00 12.82
N CYS A 21 -2.96 -9.72 12.44
CA CYS A 21 -3.03 -9.31 11.04
C CYS A 21 -1.79 -9.76 10.25
N LEU A 22 -0.59 -9.55 10.80
CA LEU A 22 0.67 -9.92 10.15
C LEU A 22 0.82 -11.44 10.04
N ALA A 23 0.49 -12.19 11.08
CA ALA A 23 0.50 -13.64 11.04
C ALA A 23 -0.48 -14.17 9.99
N GLN A 24 -1.70 -13.62 9.95
CA GLN A 24 -2.71 -13.99 8.98
C GLN A 24 -2.27 -13.63 7.54
N LEU A 25 -1.65 -12.46 7.33
CA LEU A 25 -0.99 -12.10 6.06
C LEU A 25 0.03 -13.13 5.64
N LEU A 26 0.95 -13.50 6.53
CA LEU A 26 1.97 -14.50 6.22
C LEU A 26 1.34 -15.83 5.81
N VAL A 27 0.40 -16.37 6.60
CA VAL A 27 -0.26 -17.64 6.30
C VAL A 27 -1.00 -17.59 4.95
N ARG A 28 -1.80 -16.56 4.70
CA ARG A 28 -2.60 -16.44 3.46
C ARG A 28 -1.74 -16.27 2.22
N TRP A 29 -0.65 -15.51 2.32
CA TRP A 29 0.32 -15.37 1.22
C TRP A 29 1.07 -16.68 0.95
N LEU A 30 1.47 -17.42 2.00
CA LEU A 30 2.08 -18.74 1.83
C LEU A 30 1.11 -19.72 1.15
N LEU A 31 -0.15 -19.79 1.60
CA LEU A 31 -1.18 -20.61 0.98
C LEU A 31 -1.39 -20.26 -0.49
N LEU A 32 -1.46 -18.96 -0.80
CA LEU A 32 -1.63 -18.46 -2.16
C LEU A 32 -0.48 -18.90 -3.07
N PHE A 33 0.77 -18.84 -2.62
CA PHE A 33 1.92 -19.28 -3.42
C PHE A 33 2.04 -20.80 -3.53
N MET A 34 1.65 -21.53 -2.49
CA MET A 34 1.74 -23.00 -2.48
C MET A 34 0.60 -23.68 -3.25
N THR A 35 -0.59 -23.08 -3.22
CA THR A 35 -1.83 -23.73 -3.69
C THR A 35 -2.58 -22.93 -4.75
N GLY A 36 -2.19 -21.68 -5.02
CA GLY A 36 -2.92 -20.77 -5.87
C GLY A 36 -4.13 -20.10 -5.22
N SER A 37 -4.44 -20.43 -3.96
CA SER A 37 -5.54 -19.83 -3.20
C SER A 37 -5.10 -19.33 -1.83
N ALA A 38 -5.52 -18.11 -1.49
CA ALA A 38 -5.38 -17.60 -0.12
C ALA A 38 -6.40 -18.25 0.84
N PHE A 39 -7.48 -18.83 0.31
CA PHE A 39 -8.58 -19.44 1.07
C PHE A 39 -8.71 -20.90 0.64
N ALA A 40 -8.27 -21.83 1.49
CA ALA A 40 -8.24 -23.24 1.13
C ALA A 40 -9.67 -23.77 0.94
N ALA A 41 -9.89 -24.67 -0.03
CA ALA A 41 -11.22 -25.24 -0.29
C ALA A 41 -11.79 -26.03 0.90
N ALA A 42 -10.93 -26.59 1.74
CA ALA A 42 -11.32 -27.30 2.97
C ALA A 42 -11.70 -26.35 4.13
N GLU A 43 -11.42 -25.05 4.00
CA GLU A 43 -11.71 -24.07 5.02
C GLU A 43 -13.16 -23.56 4.89
N SER A 44 -13.88 -23.49 6.01
CA SER A 44 -15.24 -22.94 5.96
C SER A 44 -15.20 -21.43 5.70
N ALA A 45 -16.13 -20.95 4.86
CA ALA A 45 -16.21 -19.52 4.53
C ALA A 45 -16.42 -18.65 5.78
N ILE A 46 -17.17 -19.14 6.78
CA ILE A 46 -17.39 -18.45 8.06
C ILE A 46 -16.07 -18.27 8.81
N PHE A 47 -15.23 -19.31 8.89
CA PHE A 47 -13.92 -19.21 9.53
C PHE A 47 -13.01 -18.24 8.77
N SER A 48 -12.99 -18.28 7.43
CA SER A 48 -12.26 -17.31 6.62
C SER A 48 -12.68 -15.87 6.88
N VAL A 49 -13.99 -15.61 6.95
CA VAL A 49 -14.55 -14.27 7.23
C VAL A 49 -14.19 -13.81 8.65
N ALA A 50 -14.31 -14.69 9.64
CA ALA A 50 -13.91 -14.38 11.01
C ALA A 50 -12.40 -14.05 11.09
N ALA A 51 -11.56 -14.83 10.40
CA ALA A 51 -10.12 -14.57 10.31
C ALA A 51 -9.81 -13.26 9.56
N LEU A 52 -10.63 -12.85 8.58
CA LEU A 52 -10.48 -11.58 7.87
C LEU A 52 -10.85 -10.37 8.74
N ALA A 53 -11.76 -10.52 9.69
CA ALA A 53 -12.23 -9.43 10.54
C ALA A 53 -11.08 -8.73 11.29
N VAL A 54 -9.98 -9.43 11.57
CA VAL A 54 -8.80 -8.83 12.21
C VAL A 54 -8.22 -7.66 11.41
N HIS A 55 -8.29 -7.70 10.07
CA HIS A 55 -7.80 -6.63 9.18
C HIS A 55 -8.65 -5.36 9.19
N ALA A 56 -9.92 -5.48 9.58
CA ALA A 56 -10.78 -4.33 9.86
C ALA A 56 -10.61 -3.86 11.31
N LEU A 57 -10.44 -4.80 12.24
CA LEU A 57 -10.35 -4.53 13.68
C LEU A 57 -9.07 -3.78 14.05
N ALA A 58 -7.91 -4.15 13.51
CA ALA A 58 -6.64 -3.47 13.81
C ALA A 58 -6.68 -1.95 13.52
N PRO A 59 -7.05 -1.48 12.32
CA PRO A 59 -7.15 -0.03 12.07
C PRO A 59 -8.29 0.63 12.86
N LEU A 60 -9.36 -0.09 13.21
CA LEU A 60 -10.42 0.44 14.07
C LEU A 60 -9.89 0.69 15.49
N LEU A 61 -9.17 -0.27 16.06
CA LEU A 61 -8.52 -0.14 17.38
C LEU A 61 -7.47 0.97 17.39
N SER A 62 -6.84 1.26 16.25
CA SER A 62 -5.87 2.37 16.11
C SER A 62 -6.49 3.76 16.35
N LEU A 63 -7.82 3.90 16.29
CA LEU A 63 -8.52 5.15 16.61
C LEU A 63 -8.41 5.52 18.09
N SER A 64 -8.24 4.53 18.98
CA SER A 64 -8.04 4.75 20.42
C SER A 64 -6.67 5.34 20.75
N ILE A 65 -5.72 5.28 19.82
CA ILE A 65 -4.35 5.76 19.99
C ILE A 65 -4.27 7.21 19.49
N GLY A 66 -3.73 8.11 20.32
CA GLY A 66 -3.46 9.48 19.90
C GLY A 66 -2.46 9.56 18.74
N VAL A 67 -2.79 10.32 17.69
CA VAL A 67 -1.87 10.65 16.59
C VAL A 67 -1.66 12.17 16.53
N PRO A 68 -0.49 12.67 16.09
CA PRO A 68 -0.26 14.10 15.96
C PRO A 68 -1.28 14.76 15.04
N ALA A 69 -1.88 15.88 15.49
CA ALA A 69 -2.85 16.63 14.70
C ALA A 69 -2.20 17.35 13.50
N LYS A 70 -0.99 17.91 13.72
CA LYS A 70 -0.21 18.58 12.67
C LYS A 70 0.69 17.60 11.94
N ARG A 71 0.77 17.75 10.62
CA ARG A 71 1.65 16.92 9.78
C ARG A 71 3.11 17.22 10.06
N ASN A 72 3.89 16.16 10.17
CA ASN A 72 5.34 16.25 10.15
C ASN A 72 5.84 15.94 8.74
N MET A 73 6.50 16.92 8.13
CA MET A 73 7.03 16.82 6.77
C MET A 73 8.48 16.32 6.73
N SER A 74 9.10 16.03 7.88
CA SER A 74 10.48 15.52 7.93
C SER A 74 10.59 14.01 7.82
N SER A 75 9.54 13.27 8.19
CA SER A 75 9.55 11.80 8.21
C SER A 75 8.17 11.19 7.94
N PRO A 76 8.08 10.03 7.27
CA PRO A 76 6.82 9.29 7.12
C PRO A 76 6.17 9.02 8.48
N MET A 77 4.93 9.47 8.65
CA MET A 77 4.22 9.40 9.92
C MET A 77 2.71 9.27 9.71
N VAL A 78 2.04 8.54 10.61
CA VAL A 78 0.58 8.43 10.62
C VAL A 78 -0.05 9.73 11.16
N TRP A 79 -0.94 10.33 10.39
CA TRP A 79 -1.78 11.49 10.76
C TRP A 79 -3.28 11.14 10.62
N PRO A 80 -4.21 12.00 11.09
CA PRO A 80 -5.65 11.69 11.10
C PRO A 80 -6.23 11.28 9.74
N GLU A 81 -5.96 12.02 8.66
CA GLU A 81 -6.41 11.68 7.29
C GLU A 81 -5.91 10.28 6.86
N PHE A 82 -4.60 10.01 6.97
CA PHE A 82 -4.02 8.72 6.62
C PHE A 82 -4.65 7.57 7.41
N ARG A 83 -4.84 7.76 8.72
CA ARG A 83 -5.44 6.75 9.59
C ARG A 83 -6.85 6.39 9.12
N MET A 84 -7.67 7.39 8.81
CA MET A 84 -9.02 7.18 8.31
C MET A 84 -9.04 6.53 6.92
N HIS A 85 -8.15 6.94 6.01
CA HIS A 85 -8.00 6.27 4.71
C HIS A 85 -7.57 4.81 4.86
N SER A 86 -6.62 4.52 5.75
CA SER A 86 -6.17 3.15 6.03
C SER A 86 -7.33 2.28 6.51
N LEU A 87 -8.18 2.81 7.41
CA LEU A 87 -9.38 2.12 7.88
C LEU A 87 -10.39 1.90 6.74
N ILE A 88 -10.70 2.92 5.95
CA ILE A 88 -11.67 2.83 4.85
C ILE A 88 -11.20 1.83 3.79
N PHE A 89 -9.92 1.84 3.43
CA PHE A 89 -9.39 0.96 2.41
C PHE A 89 -9.27 -0.48 2.93
N SER A 90 -8.85 -0.69 4.18
CA SER A 90 -8.84 -2.05 4.73
C SER A 90 -10.26 -2.64 4.83
N THR A 91 -11.23 -1.87 5.31
CA THR A 91 -12.62 -2.34 5.42
C THR A 91 -13.26 -2.59 4.06
N ARG A 92 -12.97 -1.77 3.04
CA ARG A 92 -13.37 -2.05 1.65
C ARG A 92 -12.90 -3.42 1.20
N HIS A 93 -11.62 -3.74 1.42
CA HIS A 93 -11.04 -5.01 1.00
C HIS A 93 -11.57 -6.19 1.81
N VAL A 94 -11.71 -6.05 3.12
CA VAL A 94 -12.35 -7.07 3.98
C VAL A 94 -13.78 -7.33 3.54
N ALA A 95 -14.60 -6.29 3.36
CA ALA A 95 -15.98 -6.43 2.93
C ALA A 95 -16.11 -7.03 1.52
N SER A 96 -15.24 -6.64 0.59
CA SER A 96 -15.22 -7.17 -0.78
C SER A 96 -14.81 -8.65 -0.80
N CYS A 97 -13.86 -9.03 0.06
CA CYS A 97 -13.45 -10.42 0.25
C CYS A 97 -14.59 -11.25 0.87
N THR A 98 -15.26 -10.72 1.90
CA THR A 98 -16.43 -11.36 2.53
C THR A 98 -17.57 -11.55 1.52
N ALA A 99 -17.85 -10.55 0.69
CA ALA A 99 -18.84 -10.66 -0.38
C ALA A 99 -18.50 -11.78 -1.37
N ALA A 100 -17.23 -11.88 -1.79
CA ALA A 100 -16.78 -12.96 -2.68
C ALA A 100 -16.82 -14.35 -2.05
N LEU A 101 -16.64 -14.47 -0.73
CA LEU A 101 -16.69 -15.75 -0.01
C LEU A 101 -18.13 -16.23 0.26
N LEU A 102 -19.07 -15.31 0.48
CA LEU A 102 -20.41 -15.64 0.97
C LEU A 102 -21.52 -15.53 -0.09
N LEU A 103 -21.32 -14.72 -1.13
CA LEU A 103 -22.35 -14.43 -2.13
C LEU A 103 -22.04 -15.13 -3.46
N PRO A 104 -23.06 -15.56 -4.22
CA PRO A 104 -22.85 -16.05 -5.57
C PRO A 104 -22.26 -14.97 -6.47
N SER A 105 -21.47 -15.36 -7.47
CA SER A 105 -20.60 -14.46 -8.24
C SER A 105 -21.27 -13.17 -8.76
N PRO A 106 -22.47 -13.19 -9.38
CA PRO A 106 -23.11 -11.96 -9.84
C PRO A 106 -23.45 -11.01 -8.69
N LEU A 107 -23.98 -11.54 -7.59
CA LEU A 107 -24.34 -10.76 -6.41
C LEU A 107 -23.09 -10.23 -5.69
N ALA A 108 -22.04 -11.04 -5.60
CA ALA A 108 -20.75 -10.60 -5.05
C ALA A 108 -20.18 -9.41 -5.82
N ARG A 109 -20.23 -9.42 -7.16
CA ARG A 109 -19.73 -8.31 -8.00
C ARG A 109 -20.54 -7.02 -7.79
N VAL A 110 -21.87 -7.12 -7.71
CA VAL A 110 -22.73 -5.96 -7.42
C VAL A 110 -22.44 -5.40 -6.03
N ALA A 111 -22.31 -6.27 -5.02
CA ALA A 111 -21.96 -5.88 -3.66
C ALA A 111 -20.58 -5.20 -3.61
N GLN A 112 -19.57 -5.76 -4.29
CA GLN A 112 -18.23 -5.19 -4.39
C GLN A 112 -18.23 -3.80 -5.03
N LEU A 113 -19.02 -3.60 -6.11
CA LEU A 113 -19.17 -2.29 -6.73
C LEU A 113 -19.76 -1.27 -5.75
N ALA A 114 -20.83 -1.65 -5.03
CA ALA A 114 -21.44 -0.80 -4.01
C ALA A 114 -20.45 -0.48 -2.87
N ILE A 115 -19.71 -1.47 -2.38
CA ILE A 115 -18.68 -1.33 -1.35
C ILE A 115 -17.56 -0.38 -1.81
N ALA A 116 -17.07 -0.52 -3.04
CA ALA A 116 -16.04 0.35 -3.59
C ALA A 116 -16.52 1.80 -3.72
N HIS A 117 -17.77 2.01 -4.16
CA HIS A 117 -18.37 3.34 -4.23
C HIS A 117 -18.56 3.97 -2.84
N ALA A 118 -19.08 3.21 -1.88
CA ALA A 118 -19.21 3.66 -0.49
C ALA A 118 -17.84 4.06 0.09
N ALA A 119 -16.81 3.24 -0.13
CA ALA A 119 -15.45 3.55 0.31
C ALA A 119 -14.89 4.83 -0.35
N MET A 120 -15.16 5.06 -1.64
CA MET A 120 -14.76 6.31 -2.32
C MET A 120 -15.46 7.53 -1.76
N VAL A 121 -16.76 7.45 -1.47
CA VAL A 121 -17.52 8.54 -0.82
C VAL A 121 -16.91 8.82 0.56
N ALA A 122 -16.73 7.79 1.39
CA ALA A 122 -16.11 7.92 2.71
C ALA A 122 -14.70 8.52 2.65
N ALA A 123 -13.89 8.11 1.67
CA ALA A 123 -12.55 8.67 1.46
C ALA A 123 -12.60 10.14 1.03
N SER A 124 -13.61 10.56 0.26
CA SER A 124 -13.84 11.97 -0.10
C SER A 124 -14.11 12.81 1.14
N ILE A 125 -15.09 12.37 1.94
CA ILE A 125 -15.50 13.06 3.17
C ILE A 125 -14.31 13.16 4.14
N THR A 126 -13.53 12.09 4.26
CA THR A 126 -12.29 12.08 5.05
C THR A 126 -11.29 13.13 4.55
N THR A 127 -11.09 13.19 3.23
CA THR A 127 -10.15 14.13 2.59
C THR A 127 -10.62 15.58 2.75
N GLU A 128 -11.92 15.83 2.71
CA GLU A 128 -12.51 17.15 2.89
C GLU A 128 -12.40 17.62 4.35
N ARG A 129 -12.67 16.74 5.31
CA ARG A 129 -12.70 17.08 6.74
C ARG A 129 -11.33 17.07 7.42
N LEU A 130 -10.43 16.19 7.00
CA LEU A 130 -9.14 15.95 7.67
C LEU A 130 -7.93 16.22 6.76
N GLY A 131 -8.17 16.41 5.46
CA GLY A 131 -7.09 16.66 4.51
C GLY A 131 -6.53 18.06 4.58
N ASP A 132 -5.35 18.23 4.01
CA ASP A 132 -4.72 19.52 3.80
C ASP A 132 -4.92 19.91 2.31
N PRO A 133 -5.43 21.11 2.01
CA PRO A 133 -5.71 21.53 0.64
C PRO A 133 -4.45 21.68 -0.22
N ASN A 134 -3.32 22.00 0.40
CA ASN A 134 -2.04 22.23 -0.28
C ASN A 134 -1.21 20.94 -0.37
N GLN A 135 -1.43 20.00 0.55
CA GLN A 135 -0.61 18.80 0.67
C GLN A 135 -1.49 17.56 0.81
N ARG A 136 -1.64 16.74 -0.24
CA ARG A 136 -2.41 15.49 -0.13
C ARG A 136 -1.57 14.37 0.50
N THR A 137 -2.23 13.50 1.27
CA THR A 137 -1.61 12.47 2.12
C THR A 137 -0.48 11.68 1.44
N THR A 138 -0.69 11.15 0.24
CA THR A 138 0.34 10.36 -0.47
C THR A 138 1.31 11.21 -1.29
N SER A 139 0.86 12.39 -1.74
CA SER A 139 1.69 13.32 -2.52
C SER A 139 2.75 14.04 -1.67
N ALA A 140 2.50 14.17 -0.37
CA ALA A 140 3.29 14.95 0.57
C ALA A 140 4.22 14.08 1.44
N MET A 141 4.23 12.76 1.23
CA MET A 141 5.10 11.86 1.99
C MET A 141 6.57 12.22 1.76
N PRO A 142 7.36 12.48 2.81
CA PRO A 142 8.75 12.88 2.64
C PRO A 142 9.60 11.74 2.10
N TYR A 143 10.52 12.12 1.20
CA TYR A 143 11.52 11.22 0.62
C TYR A 143 12.88 11.49 1.26
N PRO A 144 13.76 10.48 1.34
CA PRO A 144 15.12 10.64 1.82
C PRO A 144 15.89 11.72 1.06
N PRO A 145 16.86 12.40 1.71
CA PRO A 145 17.68 13.39 1.04
C PRO A 145 18.47 12.77 -0.11
N GLY A 146 18.62 13.51 -1.21
CA GLY A 146 19.37 13.09 -2.39
C GLY A 146 18.55 12.32 -3.45
N VAL A 147 17.27 12.05 -3.22
CA VAL A 147 16.37 11.51 -4.26
C VAL A 147 15.93 12.65 -5.19
N GLY A 148 16.21 12.51 -6.50
CA GLY A 148 15.88 13.53 -7.49
C GLY A 148 14.37 13.69 -7.70
N ALA A 149 13.94 14.88 -8.12
CA ALA A 149 12.52 15.17 -8.36
C ALA A 149 11.87 14.24 -9.40
N SER A 150 12.63 13.82 -10.43
CA SER A 150 12.18 12.86 -11.43
C SER A 150 11.88 11.49 -10.83
N ASP A 151 12.73 11.01 -9.92
CA ASP A 151 12.56 9.72 -9.26
C ASP A 151 11.35 9.75 -8.32
N VAL A 152 11.18 10.86 -7.58
CA VAL A 152 10.00 11.09 -6.75
C VAL A 152 8.73 11.08 -7.58
N ALA A 153 8.71 11.75 -8.74
CA ALA A 153 7.56 11.77 -9.63
C ALA A 153 7.22 10.36 -10.15
N MET A 154 8.23 9.58 -10.54
CA MET A 154 8.07 8.20 -10.99
C MET A 154 7.51 7.30 -9.88
N VAL A 155 8.02 7.39 -8.65
CA VAL A 155 7.48 6.63 -7.51
C VAL A 155 6.03 7.01 -7.24
N LYS A 156 5.70 8.31 -7.28
CA LYS A 156 4.32 8.78 -7.07
C LYS A 156 3.36 8.26 -8.14
N ASP A 157 3.75 8.25 -9.42
CA ASP A 157 2.92 7.66 -10.49
C ASP A 157 2.70 6.16 -10.25
N ALA A 158 3.76 5.44 -9.92
CA ALA A 158 3.69 4.01 -9.64
C ALA A 158 2.78 3.69 -8.43
N TYR A 159 2.87 4.48 -7.35
CA TYR A 159 1.99 4.36 -6.19
C TYR A 159 0.54 4.69 -6.52
N ALA A 160 0.31 5.75 -7.30
CA ALA A 160 -1.03 6.12 -7.73
C ALA A 160 -1.65 5.01 -8.61
N TYR A 161 -0.86 4.39 -9.49
CA TYR A 161 -1.34 3.28 -10.29
C TYR A 161 -1.62 2.02 -9.45
N ALA A 162 -0.76 1.70 -8.48
CA ALA A 162 -1.01 0.59 -7.56
C ALA A 162 -2.30 0.77 -6.74
N GLN A 163 -2.68 2.01 -6.39
CA GLN A 163 -3.96 2.29 -5.74
C GLN A 163 -5.17 2.05 -6.65
N LEU A 164 -5.04 2.33 -7.95
CA LEU A 164 -6.06 1.98 -8.94
C LEU A 164 -6.18 0.44 -9.05
N LEU A 165 -5.05 -0.25 -9.17
CA LEU A 165 -5.04 -1.72 -9.21
C LEU A 165 -5.63 -2.34 -7.94
N ALA A 166 -5.31 -1.84 -6.76
CA ALA A 166 -5.93 -2.30 -5.51
C ALA A 166 -7.45 -2.13 -5.53
N THR A 167 -7.97 -1.03 -6.09
CA THR A 167 -9.42 -0.84 -6.23
C THR A 167 -10.01 -1.83 -7.25
N ALA A 168 -9.34 -2.07 -8.38
CA ALA A 168 -9.75 -3.08 -9.34
C ALA A 168 -9.76 -4.49 -8.73
N GLN A 169 -8.78 -4.83 -7.88
CA GLN A 169 -8.73 -6.10 -7.16
C GLN A 169 -9.93 -6.32 -6.25
N SER A 170 -10.40 -5.27 -5.55
CA SER A 170 -11.62 -5.36 -4.73
C SER A 170 -12.91 -5.55 -5.53
N LEU A 171 -12.86 -5.38 -6.86
CA LEU A 171 -14.00 -5.50 -7.78
C LEU A 171 -13.96 -6.79 -8.63
N ALA A 172 -12.94 -7.62 -8.44
CA ALA A 172 -12.64 -8.74 -9.32
C ALA A 172 -13.53 -9.97 -9.09
N GLY A 173 -14.56 -9.89 -8.25
CA GLY A 173 -15.44 -11.03 -7.95
C GLY A 173 -14.74 -12.20 -7.28
N ASP A 174 -13.52 -11.99 -6.78
CA ASP A 174 -12.60 -13.01 -6.32
C ASP A 174 -12.03 -12.61 -4.94
N ALA A 175 -12.09 -13.54 -3.99
CA ALA A 175 -11.69 -13.30 -2.61
C ALA A 175 -10.18 -13.09 -2.47
N HIS A 176 -9.38 -13.82 -3.25
CA HIS A 176 -7.93 -13.84 -3.15
C HIS A 176 -7.40 -12.49 -3.65
N LEU A 177 -7.89 -12.01 -4.78
CA LEU A 177 -7.54 -10.69 -5.31
C LEU A 177 -7.99 -9.58 -4.37
N SER A 178 -9.23 -9.65 -3.88
CA SER A 178 -9.74 -8.69 -2.89
C SER A 178 -8.88 -8.63 -1.63
N TYR A 179 -8.25 -9.75 -1.25
CA TYR A 179 -7.39 -9.84 -0.09
C TYR A 179 -5.97 -9.26 -0.30
N MET A 180 -5.36 -9.46 -1.47
CA MET A 180 -3.93 -9.17 -1.72
C MET A 180 -3.50 -7.74 -1.34
N ALA A 181 -4.32 -6.74 -1.64
CA ALA A 181 -3.99 -5.33 -1.36
C ALA A 181 -3.88 -5.00 0.14
N LEU A 182 -4.45 -5.83 1.02
CA LEU A 182 -4.34 -5.65 2.47
C LEU A 182 -2.88 -5.65 2.94
N LEU A 183 -1.98 -6.36 2.26
CA LEU A 183 -0.56 -6.37 2.62
C LEU A 183 0.04 -4.96 2.63
N ALA A 184 -0.12 -4.22 1.53
CA ALA A 184 0.40 -2.86 1.43
C ALA A 184 -0.35 -1.89 2.38
N ILE A 185 -1.66 -2.07 2.53
CA ILE A 185 -2.50 -1.23 3.40
C ILE A 185 -2.06 -1.37 4.86
N GLN A 186 -1.79 -2.58 5.35
CA GLN A 186 -1.40 -2.82 6.75
C GLN A 186 0.08 -2.56 7.01
N LEU A 187 0.96 -2.83 6.05
CA LEU A 187 2.40 -2.56 6.22
C LEU A 187 2.73 -1.07 6.23
N ALA A 188 1.97 -0.22 5.54
CA ALA A 188 2.20 1.22 5.53
C ALA A 188 2.14 1.87 6.94
N PRO A 189 1.04 1.76 7.73
CA PRO A 189 0.98 2.30 9.09
C PRO A 189 1.97 1.62 10.05
N LEU A 190 2.25 0.32 9.88
CA LEU A 190 3.29 -0.36 10.66
C LEU A 190 4.65 0.29 10.43
N MET A 191 5.07 0.44 9.17
CA MET A 191 6.37 1.03 8.83
C MET A 191 6.45 2.50 9.26
N MET A 192 5.39 3.29 9.10
CA MET A 192 5.36 4.67 9.62
C MET A 192 5.46 4.72 11.15
N THR A 193 4.90 3.73 11.85
CA THR A 193 5.04 3.61 13.31
C THR A 193 6.49 3.27 13.69
N LEU A 194 7.14 2.36 12.95
CA LEU A 194 8.56 2.01 13.17
C LEU A 194 9.47 3.21 12.91
N VAL A 195 9.22 3.99 11.85
CA VAL A 195 9.96 5.22 11.55
C VAL A 195 9.78 6.25 12.67
N ARG A 196 8.54 6.52 13.10
CA ARG A 196 8.24 7.42 14.21
C ARG A 196 8.94 7.03 15.51
N LYS A 197 9.09 5.73 15.77
CA LYS A 197 9.76 5.19 16.97
C LYS A 197 11.28 5.15 16.85
N GLY A 198 11.85 5.54 15.71
CA GLY A 198 13.29 5.47 15.44
C GLY A 198 13.81 4.04 15.26
N LEU A 199 12.91 3.07 15.03
CA LEU A 199 13.25 1.66 14.76
C LEU A 199 13.50 1.39 13.28
N ALA A 200 13.01 2.29 12.41
CA ALA A 200 13.25 2.28 10.98
C ALA A 200 13.55 3.70 10.50
N LYS A 201 14.04 3.83 9.26
CA LYS A 201 14.26 5.12 8.60
C LYS A 201 13.28 5.27 7.43
N SER A 202 13.17 6.48 6.90
CA SER A 202 12.32 6.79 5.74
C SER A 202 12.64 5.92 4.52
N GLU A 203 13.91 5.58 4.31
CA GLU A 203 14.37 4.68 3.25
C GLU A 203 13.75 3.28 3.40
N HIS A 204 13.73 2.74 4.64
CA HIS A 204 13.16 1.43 4.91
C HIS A 204 11.64 1.43 4.64
N TYR A 205 10.93 2.51 4.99
CA TYR A 205 9.50 2.66 4.70
C TYR A 205 9.23 2.54 3.19
N HIS A 206 9.90 3.36 2.37
CA HIS A 206 9.65 3.38 0.92
C HIS A 206 10.03 2.05 0.26
N PHE A 207 11.12 1.41 0.71
CA PHE A 207 11.51 0.09 0.23
C PHE A 207 10.46 -0.98 0.55
N VAL A 208 10.11 -1.15 1.84
CA VAL A 208 9.14 -2.17 2.26
C VAL A 208 7.77 -1.92 1.63
N TYR A 209 7.35 -0.65 1.54
CA TYR A 209 6.07 -0.30 0.92
C TYR A 209 6.06 -0.56 -0.59
N ALA A 210 7.14 -0.25 -1.31
CA ALA A 210 7.27 -0.60 -2.73
C ALA A 210 7.21 -2.12 -2.95
N CYS A 211 7.90 -2.91 -2.13
CA CYS A 211 7.78 -4.37 -2.16
C CYS A 211 6.35 -4.83 -1.88
N ALA A 212 5.69 -4.26 -0.87
CA ALA A 212 4.31 -4.61 -0.52
C ALA A 212 3.31 -4.27 -1.65
N LEU A 213 3.52 -3.17 -2.37
CA LEU A 213 2.71 -2.80 -3.55
C LEU A 213 2.97 -3.70 -4.76
N ALA A 214 4.17 -4.29 -4.86
CA ALA A 214 4.51 -5.26 -5.88
C ALA A 214 3.85 -6.63 -5.63
N MET A 215 3.82 -7.09 -4.39
CA MET A 215 3.32 -8.43 -4.04
C MET A 215 1.98 -8.83 -4.67
N PRO A 216 0.93 -7.98 -4.72
CA PRO A 216 -0.33 -8.29 -5.40
C PRO A 216 -0.18 -8.81 -6.83
N ALA A 217 0.77 -8.29 -7.59
CA ALA A 217 1.00 -8.75 -8.95
C ALA A 217 1.72 -10.12 -9.02
N LEU A 218 2.63 -10.41 -8.07
CA LEU A 218 3.19 -11.76 -7.92
C LEU A 218 2.11 -12.77 -7.47
N GLY A 219 1.22 -12.36 -6.57
CA GLY A 219 0.08 -13.15 -6.14
C GLY A 219 -0.88 -13.48 -7.29
N MET A 220 -1.19 -12.50 -8.14
CA MET A 220 -1.99 -12.71 -9.35
C MET A 220 -1.33 -13.69 -10.31
N ALA A 221 -0.01 -13.57 -10.55
CA ALA A 221 0.72 -14.49 -11.39
C ALA A 221 0.62 -15.92 -10.86
N SER A 222 0.87 -16.11 -9.56
CA SER A 222 0.75 -17.41 -8.89
C SER A 222 -0.67 -17.97 -9.00
N ALA A 223 -1.70 -17.21 -8.63
CA ALA A 223 -3.08 -17.70 -8.68
C ALA A 223 -3.50 -18.09 -10.11
N SER A 224 -3.06 -17.33 -11.11
CA SER A 224 -3.37 -17.57 -12.52
C SER A 224 -2.78 -18.87 -13.08
N THR A 225 -1.71 -19.42 -12.47
CA THR A 225 -1.16 -20.72 -12.90
C THR A 225 -1.93 -21.91 -12.36
N HIS A 226 -2.78 -21.70 -11.34
CA HIS A 226 -3.49 -22.78 -10.65
C HIS A 226 -4.98 -22.86 -11.00
N ASN A 227 -5.62 -21.75 -11.38
CA ASN A 227 -7.06 -21.71 -11.60
C ASN A 227 -7.47 -20.73 -12.72
N ALA A 228 -8.29 -21.20 -13.67
CA ALA A 228 -8.83 -20.38 -14.77
C ALA A 228 -9.70 -19.21 -14.29
N VAL A 229 -10.45 -19.38 -13.19
CA VAL A 229 -11.23 -18.32 -12.56
C VAL A 229 -10.32 -17.22 -12.04
N ALA A 230 -9.23 -17.60 -11.36
CA ALA A 230 -8.23 -16.63 -10.86
C ALA A 230 -7.49 -15.94 -12.01
N MET A 231 -7.25 -16.65 -13.12
CA MET A 231 -6.71 -16.06 -14.35
C MET A 231 -7.67 -15.01 -14.94
N GLN A 232 -8.98 -15.29 -15.00
CA GLN A 232 -9.99 -14.32 -15.43
C GLN A 232 -10.07 -13.11 -14.52
N ALA A 233 -10.06 -13.32 -13.21
CA ALA A 233 -10.08 -12.23 -12.23
C ALA A 233 -8.80 -11.37 -12.31
N SER A 234 -7.64 -12.00 -12.59
CA SER A 234 -6.36 -11.29 -12.78
C SER A 234 -6.34 -10.48 -14.08
N ALA A 235 -6.83 -11.05 -15.18
CA ALA A 235 -6.99 -10.34 -16.45
C ALA A 235 -7.96 -9.16 -16.30
N PHE A 236 -9.10 -9.36 -15.63
CA PHE A 236 -10.04 -8.30 -15.26
C PHE A 236 -9.33 -7.18 -14.50
N THR A 237 -8.57 -7.52 -13.46
CA THR A 237 -7.89 -6.54 -12.61
C THR A 237 -6.94 -5.66 -13.40
N LEU A 238 -6.15 -6.27 -14.30
CA LEU A 238 -5.20 -5.56 -15.14
C LEU A 238 -5.90 -4.63 -16.13
N ILE A 239 -6.89 -5.16 -16.86
CA ILE A 239 -7.65 -4.38 -17.84
C ILE A 239 -8.39 -3.23 -17.15
N CYS A 240 -9.12 -3.52 -16.07
CA CYS A 240 -9.85 -2.54 -15.27
C CYS A 240 -8.90 -1.46 -14.72
N GLY A 241 -7.73 -1.85 -14.21
CA GLY A 241 -6.71 -0.92 -13.73
C GLY A 241 -6.15 -0.01 -14.82
N VAL A 242 -5.83 -0.55 -16.01
CA VAL A 242 -5.36 0.23 -17.17
C VAL A 242 -6.43 1.21 -17.63
N VAL A 243 -7.67 0.73 -17.84
CA VAL A 243 -8.80 1.59 -18.23
C VAL A 243 -9.02 2.69 -17.19
N ALA A 244 -9.03 2.35 -15.90
CA ALA A 244 -9.17 3.34 -14.83
C ALA A 244 -8.05 4.39 -14.85
N ARG A 245 -6.80 3.98 -15.13
CA ARG A 245 -5.65 4.89 -15.26
C ARG A 245 -5.84 5.86 -16.41
N GLU A 246 -6.18 5.37 -17.60
CA GLU A 246 -6.40 6.20 -18.78
C GLU A 246 -7.57 7.19 -18.55
N LEU A 247 -8.70 6.70 -18.04
CA LEU A 247 -9.85 7.54 -17.73
C LEU A 247 -9.51 8.64 -16.71
N ARG A 248 -8.73 8.32 -15.66
CA ARG A 248 -8.38 9.28 -14.60
C ARG A 248 -7.31 10.28 -15.00
N PHE A 249 -6.24 9.83 -15.65
CA PHE A 249 -5.05 10.66 -15.88
C PHE A 249 -5.03 11.29 -17.26
N ARG A 250 -5.43 10.57 -18.30
CA ARG A 250 -5.48 11.08 -19.68
C ARG A 250 -6.78 11.82 -19.95
N PHE A 251 -7.93 11.20 -19.69
CA PHE A 251 -9.25 11.78 -19.98
C PHE A 251 -9.83 12.62 -18.83
N ARG A 252 -9.19 12.64 -17.66
CA ARG A 252 -9.59 13.45 -16.48
C ARG A 252 -11.01 13.19 -15.98
N PHE A 253 -11.56 12.01 -16.23
CA PHE A 253 -12.91 11.65 -15.76
C PHE A 253 -12.97 11.63 -14.23
N GLY A 254 -14.14 11.95 -13.69
CA GLY A 254 -14.43 11.85 -12.27
C GLY A 254 -14.27 10.40 -11.77
N LYS A 255 -13.87 10.22 -10.51
CA LYS A 255 -13.66 8.88 -9.94
C LYS A 255 -14.92 8.00 -9.97
N HIS A 256 -16.09 8.57 -9.70
CA HIS A 256 -17.34 7.80 -9.73
C HIS A 256 -17.66 7.28 -11.13
N LEU A 257 -17.51 8.12 -12.16
CA LEU A 257 -17.67 7.69 -13.55
C LEU A 257 -16.61 6.65 -13.94
N THR A 258 -15.35 6.87 -13.55
CA THR A 258 -14.24 5.93 -13.81
C THR A 258 -14.58 4.54 -13.30
N TRP A 259 -15.07 4.43 -12.06
CA TRP A 259 -15.33 3.14 -11.40
C TRP A 259 -16.70 2.55 -11.73
N LEU A 260 -17.52 3.22 -12.54
CA LEU A 260 -18.66 2.60 -13.23
C LEU A 260 -18.21 2.00 -14.58
N VAL A 261 -17.42 2.74 -15.35
CA VAL A 261 -17.00 2.36 -16.71
C VAL A 261 -15.90 1.29 -16.70
N ALA A 262 -14.86 1.47 -15.89
CA ALA A 262 -13.68 0.60 -15.92
C ALA A 262 -14.00 -0.87 -15.55
N PRO A 263 -14.83 -1.17 -14.53
CA PRO A 263 -15.21 -2.55 -14.25
C PRO A 263 -16.08 -3.17 -15.35
N ALA A 264 -17.00 -2.42 -15.95
CA ALA A 264 -17.83 -2.92 -17.04
C ALA A 264 -16.99 -3.35 -18.25
N LEU A 265 -16.05 -2.49 -18.67
CA LEU A 265 -15.10 -2.82 -19.73
C LEU A 265 -14.14 -3.94 -19.32
N GLY A 266 -13.63 -3.90 -18.09
CA GLY A 266 -12.78 -4.95 -17.53
C GLY A 266 -13.42 -6.33 -17.65
N TRP A 267 -14.69 -6.46 -17.25
CA TRP A 267 -15.41 -7.74 -17.29
C TRP A 267 -15.69 -8.22 -18.71
N THR A 268 -16.10 -7.31 -19.59
CA THR A 268 -16.39 -7.62 -20.98
C THR A 268 -15.14 -8.11 -21.69
N LEU A 269 -14.04 -7.36 -21.59
CA LEU A 269 -12.79 -7.65 -22.27
C LEU A 269 -12.07 -8.87 -21.68
N SER A 270 -12.08 -9.06 -20.36
CA SER A 270 -11.45 -10.24 -19.74
C SER A 270 -12.15 -11.54 -20.12
N THR A 271 -13.48 -11.51 -20.25
CA THR A 271 -14.27 -12.66 -20.68
C THR A 271 -14.01 -12.99 -22.15
N ALA A 272 -13.99 -11.97 -23.01
CA ALA A 272 -13.66 -12.15 -24.43
C ALA A 272 -12.24 -12.71 -24.62
N ALA A 273 -11.24 -12.18 -23.89
CA ALA A 273 -9.85 -12.62 -24.03
C ALA A 273 -9.66 -14.11 -23.67
N ILE A 274 -10.35 -14.59 -22.64
CA ILE A 274 -10.20 -15.99 -22.16
C ILE A 274 -11.03 -16.96 -22.98
N GLY A 275 -12.15 -16.51 -23.57
CA GLY A 275 -12.91 -17.33 -24.51
C GLY A 275 -12.15 -17.65 -25.80
N VAL A 276 -11.17 -16.82 -26.17
CA VAL A 276 -10.43 -16.94 -27.44
C VAL A 276 -9.05 -17.60 -27.26
N LEU A 277 -8.38 -17.37 -26.12
CA LEU A 277 -7.00 -17.83 -25.92
C LEU A 277 -6.95 -19.17 -25.17
N PRO A 278 -6.09 -20.13 -25.61
CA PRO A 278 -5.81 -21.30 -24.79
C PRO A 278 -5.19 -20.87 -23.46
N VAL A 279 -5.54 -21.56 -22.37
CA VAL A 279 -5.17 -21.20 -20.99
C VAL A 279 -3.70 -20.83 -20.84
N ARG A 280 -2.79 -21.62 -21.44
CA ARG A 280 -1.33 -21.35 -21.39
C ARG A 280 -0.94 -20.01 -22.03
N ALA A 281 -1.57 -19.63 -23.14
CA ALA A 281 -1.32 -18.34 -23.80
C ALA A 281 -1.91 -17.18 -22.98
N ALA A 282 -3.10 -17.36 -22.39
CA ALA A 282 -3.70 -16.38 -21.50
C ALA A 282 -2.85 -16.17 -20.23
N THR A 283 -2.33 -17.24 -19.62
CA THR A 283 -1.40 -17.14 -18.49
C THR A 283 -0.13 -16.39 -18.89
N ALA A 284 0.48 -16.72 -20.03
CA ALA A 284 1.67 -16.02 -20.50
C ALA A 284 1.40 -14.54 -20.75
N LEU A 285 0.24 -14.18 -21.32
CA LEU A 285 -0.18 -12.80 -21.53
C LEU A 285 -0.33 -12.05 -20.20
N VAL A 286 -1.00 -12.65 -19.21
CA VAL A 286 -1.16 -12.05 -17.87
C VAL A 286 0.21 -11.86 -17.22
N VAL A 287 1.09 -12.87 -17.25
CA VAL A 287 2.45 -12.77 -16.70
C VAL A 287 3.26 -11.68 -17.42
N CYS A 288 3.18 -11.60 -18.74
CA CYS A 288 3.86 -10.55 -19.52
C CYS A 288 3.30 -9.16 -19.20
N ALA A 289 1.98 -9.01 -19.10
CA ALA A 289 1.35 -7.75 -18.73
C ALA A 289 1.74 -7.31 -17.31
N LEU A 290 1.78 -8.25 -16.36
CA LEU A 290 2.30 -7.99 -15.02
C LEU A 290 3.77 -7.57 -15.08
N ALA A 291 4.59 -8.27 -15.85
CA ALA A 291 6.00 -7.93 -16.05
C ALA A 291 6.17 -6.54 -16.67
N LEU A 292 5.30 -6.12 -17.60
CA LEU A 292 5.32 -4.79 -18.20
C LEU A 292 4.88 -3.70 -17.21
N VAL A 293 3.82 -3.96 -16.44
CA VAL A 293 3.44 -3.09 -15.30
C VAL A 293 4.65 -2.94 -14.38
N PHE A 294 5.34 -4.04 -14.09
CA PHE A 294 6.54 -4.09 -13.27
C PHE A 294 7.82 -3.57 -13.90
N ALA A 295 7.89 -3.43 -15.22
CA ALA A 295 9.01 -2.80 -15.93
C ALA A 295 8.80 -1.28 -16.01
N GLY A 296 7.55 -0.83 -15.92
CA GLY A 296 7.16 0.56 -15.68
C GLY A 296 7.49 1.02 -14.26
N PHE A 297 7.29 0.17 -13.26
CA PHE A 297 8.13 0.22 -12.06
C PHE A 297 9.56 -0.01 -12.58
N ARG A 298 10.51 0.90 -12.46
CA ARG A 298 11.91 0.56 -12.74
C ARG A 298 12.57 0.14 -11.43
N PRO A 299 12.34 -1.08 -10.89
CA PRO A 299 13.05 -1.51 -9.71
C PRO A 299 14.56 -1.52 -9.93
N PRO A 300 15.20 -1.72 -11.11
CA PRO A 300 16.65 -1.76 -11.13
C PRO A 300 17.28 -0.38 -10.96
N ARG A 301 16.68 0.74 -11.36
CA ARG A 301 17.25 2.06 -11.02
C ARG A 301 16.87 2.49 -9.63
N LEU A 302 15.63 2.30 -9.18
CA LEU A 302 15.30 2.66 -7.79
C LEU A 302 15.94 1.69 -6.81
N ALA A 303 15.78 0.38 -6.93
CA ALA A 303 16.43 -0.60 -6.05
C ALA A 303 17.96 -0.58 -6.17
N ALA A 304 18.57 -0.33 -7.34
CA ALA A 304 20.03 -0.09 -7.38
C ALA A 304 20.39 1.28 -6.82
N THR A 305 19.63 2.35 -7.03
CA THR A 305 19.85 3.64 -6.35
C THR A 305 19.62 3.50 -4.84
N TRP A 306 18.68 2.67 -4.38
CA TRP A 306 18.39 2.38 -2.98
C TRP A 306 19.44 1.46 -2.36
N LEU A 307 19.93 0.45 -3.10
CA LEU A 307 21.07 -0.39 -2.70
C LEU A 307 22.36 0.43 -2.68
N VAL A 308 22.59 1.30 -3.67
CA VAL A 308 23.74 2.22 -3.74
C VAL A 308 23.65 3.30 -2.67
N LEU A 309 22.47 3.85 -2.37
CA LEU A 309 22.27 4.79 -1.26
C LEU A 309 22.40 4.08 0.10
N ALA A 310 21.89 2.86 0.24
CA ALA A 310 22.09 2.03 1.44
C ALA A 310 23.57 1.66 1.63
N PHE A 311 24.30 1.41 0.54
CA PHE A 311 25.74 1.14 0.54
C PHE A 311 26.55 2.39 0.88
N ARG A 312 26.27 3.53 0.23
CA ARG A 312 26.89 4.84 0.50
C ARG A 312 26.60 5.35 1.91
N ALA A 313 25.40 5.13 2.44
CA ALA A 313 25.05 5.45 3.83
C ALA A 313 25.80 4.57 4.86
N ARG A 314 26.28 3.40 4.44
CA ARG A 314 27.15 2.50 5.23
C ARG A 314 28.61 2.94 5.15
N GLU A 315 29.07 3.41 3.99
CA GLU A 315 30.42 3.96 3.79
C GLU A 315 30.60 5.32 4.47
N GLY A 316 29.60 6.20 4.43
CA GLY A 316 29.62 7.50 5.12
C GLY A 316 29.79 7.39 6.64
N ARG A 317 29.41 6.26 7.25
CA ARG A 317 29.64 5.99 8.69
C ARG A 317 31.02 5.46 9.01
N ARG A 318 31.80 4.99 8.01
CA ARG A 318 33.18 4.53 8.23
C ARG A 318 34.21 5.66 8.20
N SER A 319 33.86 6.85 7.71
CA SER A 319 34.81 7.97 7.58
C SER A 319 34.83 8.97 8.75
N LEU A 320 33.93 8.87 9.72
CA LEU A 320 33.95 9.72 10.91
C LEU A 320 34.52 8.97 12.12
N LYS A 321 35.83 8.63 12.06
CA LYS A 321 36.59 8.61 13.32
C LYS A 321 36.66 10.07 13.77
N PRO A 322 36.20 10.42 14.98
CA PRO A 322 36.42 11.76 15.49
C PRO A 322 37.92 12.01 15.49
N ALA A 323 38.35 13.09 14.83
CA ALA A 323 39.72 13.53 14.94
C ALA A 323 40.05 13.67 16.45
N PRO A 324 41.21 13.17 16.92
CA PRO A 324 41.59 13.32 18.31
C PRO A 324 41.50 14.79 18.69
N LYS A 325 40.79 15.09 19.78
CA LYS A 325 40.68 16.45 20.30
C LYS A 325 42.09 16.95 20.61
N LEU A 326 42.61 17.81 19.74
CA LEU A 326 43.77 18.63 20.05
C LEU A 326 43.36 19.59 21.16
N SER A 327 43.89 19.35 22.35
CA SER A 327 43.85 20.28 23.46
C SER A 327 44.73 21.49 23.11
N ALA A 328 44.10 22.62 22.79
CA ALA A 328 44.73 23.95 22.84
C ALA A 328 43.74 24.83 23.63
N ALA A 329 44.01 25.09 24.90
CA ALA A 329 44.94 26.10 25.40
C ALA A 329 44.38 27.53 25.20
N ARG A 330 44.16 28.17 26.35
CA ARG A 330 43.74 29.54 26.61
C ARG A 330 44.41 30.59 25.71
N ALA A 331 43.58 31.46 25.14
CA ALA A 331 43.74 32.91 24.97
C ALA A 331 42.36 33.40 24.49
N GLY A 332 41.73 34.48 24.93
CA GLY A 332 42.13 35.71 25.59
C GLY A 332 41.00 36.70 25.24
N SER A 333 40.55 37.45 26.23
CA SER A 333 39.56 38.54 26.20
C SER A 333 39.57 39.42 24.94
N ALA A 334 38.39 39.78 24.41
CA ALA A 334 38.01 41.19 24.20
C ALA A 334 36.53 41.38 23.78
N CYS A 335 35.93 42.36 24.45
CA CYS A 335 34.68 43.08 24.24
C CYS A 335 34.48 43.61 22.80
N VAL A 336 33.22 43.76 22.34
CA VAL A 336 32.61 45.01 21.77
C VAL A 336 31.14 44.75 21.41
N ALA A 337 30.31 45.77 21.67
CA ALA A 337 28.87 45.84 21.56
C ALA A 337 28.36 46.41 20.20
N CYS A 338 27.02 46.38 20.05
CA CYS A 338 26.16 47.15 19.13
C CYS A 338 26.17 46.80 17.63
N VAL A 339 24.99 46.57 17.03
CA VAL A 339 24.11 47.56 16.35
C VAL A 339 22.87 46.85 15.77
N ALA A 340 21.77 47.60 15.72
CA ALA A 340 20.41 47.27 15.31
C ALA A 340 20.14 47.23 13.79
N ALA A 341 18.90 46.84 13.47
CA ALA A 341 18.06 47.23 12.32
C ALA A 341 18.25 46.53 10.96
N ALA A 342 17.29 45.65 10.62
CA ALA A 342 16.29 45.85 9.56
C ALA A 342 15.18 44.79 9.70
#